data_AF-A0A6L7QIX8-F1
#
_entry.id   AF-A0A6L7QIX8-F1
#
_cell.length_a   1.000
_cell.length_b   1.000
_cell.length_c   1.000
_cell.angle_alpha   90.00
_cell.angle_beta   90.00
_cell.angle_gamma   90.00
#
_symmetry.space_group_name_H-M   'P 1'
#
loop_
_entity.id
_entity.type
_entity.pdbx_description
1 polymer ?
#
loop_
_entity_poly.entity_id
_entity_poly.type
_entity_poly.pdbx_seq_one_letter_code
_entity_poly.pdbx_strand_id
1 'polypeptide(L)'
;MPLLYALFFLALAQALPAEYNLLHGPDPKDPMAAHIYQLDNGLTVYLTQNTQEPRFYAEIAVRAGSKHDPQDATGIAHYLEHMLFKGSQKIGTLDYEKEQVHLDRIEALYEQHFAETDPEKRAAIYAQINAENQLAAAYAIPNELDRLYTAMGERGLNAHTWVEETVYKVELPANRLAQWAKVEAERFHEPVFRLFQTELETVYEEKNRSLDNKSRVIHKAVQEQFYKIHPYRITTLGTVEHLKNPSLERMYEFYHTYYVPNNMAIFISGDIDIDETIQLIDRELSHWE
;
A
#
# COMPACT_ATOMS: atom_id res chain seq x y z
N MET A 1 -53.66 44.73 2.09
CA MET A 1 -52.80 44.42 3.24
C MET A 1 -52.37 42.95 3.15
N PRO A 2 -51.12 42.61 3.50
CA PRO A 2 -50.09 42.25 2.51
C PRO A 2 -49.86 40.74 2.31
N LEU A 3 -49.34 40.39 1.13
CA LEU A 3 -48.81 39.08 0.76
C LEU A 3 -47.54 38.75 1.57
N LEU A 4 -47.47 37.55 2.14
CA LEU A 4 -46.23 36.93 2.61
C LEU A 4 -45.44 36.38 1.42
N TYR A 5 -44.24 36.91 1.18
CA TYR A 5 -43.23 36.28 0.34
C TYR A 5 -42.33 35.40 1.22
N ALA A 6 -42.33 34.09 0.98
CA ALA A 6 -41.36 33.18 1.54
C ALA A 6 -40.06 33.27 0.74
N LEU A 7 -38.99 33.78 1.36
CA LEU A 7 -37.63 33.75 0.84
C LEU A 7 -37.05 32.35 1.04
N PHE A 8 -36.93 31.58 -0.04
CA PHE A 8 -36.09 30.40 -0.09
C PHE A 8 -34.62 30.86 -0.18
N PHE A 9 -33.85 30.64 0.89
CA PHE A 9 -32.39 30.73 0.83
C PHE A 9 -31.87 29.49 0.11
N LEU A 10 -31.41 29.66 -1.14
CA LEU A 10 -30.48 28.71 -1.76
C LEU A 10 -29.15 28.83 -1.02
N ALA A 11 -28.80 27.82 -0.22
CA ALA A 11 -27.44 27.64 0.24
C ALA A 11 -26.59 27.20 -0.96
N LEU A 12 -25.85 28.14 -1.56
CA LEU A 12 -24.70 27.81 -2.40
C LEU A 12 -23.70 27.09 -1.50
N ALA A 13 -23.50 25.79 -1.73
CA ALA A 13 -22.37 25.07 -1.18
C ALA A 13 -21.10 25.79 -1.67
N GLN A 14 -20.44 26.52 -0.77
CA GLN A 14 -19.12 27.04 -1.05
C GLN A 14 -18.20 25.83 -1.16
N ALA A 15 -17.60 25.63 -2.34
CA ALA A 15 -16.48 24.72 -2.48
C ALA A 15 -15.41 25.18 -1.49
N LEU A 16 -14.95 24.25 -0.64
CA LEU A 16 -13.74 24.48 0.16
C LEU A 16 -12.61 24.92 -0.79
N PRO A 17 -11.75 25.86 -0.38
CA PRO A 17 -10.62 26.25 -1.21
C PRO A 17 -9.79 25.01 -1.56
N ALA A 18 -9.37 24.89 -2.82
CA ALA A 18 -8.53 23.78 -3.26
C ALA A 18 -7.21 23.77 -2.46
N GLU A 19 -6.89 22.63 -1.83
CA GLU A 19 -5.70 22.40 -1.00
C GLU A 19 -4.56 21.78 -1.81
N TYR A 20 -4.44 22.16 -3.10
CA TYR A 20 -3.43 21.64 -4.01
C TYR A 20 -2.91 22.69 -4.99
N ASN A 21 -1.66 22.50 -5.42
CA ASN A 21 -0.93 23.39 -6.31
C ASN A 21 -0.60 22.67 -7.63
N LEU A 22 -0.85 23.36 -8.76
CA LEU A 22 -0.37 22.90 -10.07
C LEU A 22 1.13 23.19 -10.19
N LEU A 23 1.96 22.15 -10.21
CA LEU A 23 3.41 22.25 -10.40
C LEU A 23 3.80 22.37 -11.87
N HIS A 24 3.11 21.61 -12.73
CA HIS A 24 3.36 21.60 -14.17
C HIS A 24 2.05 21.41 -14.92
N GLY A 25 1.66 22.40 -15.73
CA GLY A 25 0.53 22.28 -16.66
C GLY A 25 0.93 21.65 -18.00
N PRO A 26 -0.02 21.45 -18.92
CA PRO A 26 0.26 20.81 -20.20
C PRO A 26 1.23 21.67 -21.03
N ASP A 27 2.39 21.11 -21.40
CA ASP A 27 3.35 21.72 -22.33
C ASP A 27 3.02 21.26 -23.76
N PRO A 28 2.85 22.16 -24.74
CA PRO A 28 2.69 21.79 -26.15
C PRO A 28 3.82 20.91 -26.73
N LYS A 29 4.99 20.86 -26.06
CA LYS A 29 6.11 19.98 -26.41
C LYS A 29 6.06 18.62 -25.72
N ASP A 30 5.21 18.46 -24.71
CA ASP A 30 4.94 17.18 -24.08
C ASP A 30 3.81 16.47 -24.84
N PRO A 31 4.10 15.39 -25.59
CA PRO A 31 3.08 14.66 -26.33
C PRO A 31 2.04 13.98 -25.42
N MET A 32 2.33 13.82 -24.12
CA MET A 32 1.38 13.29 -23.14
C MET A 32 0.53 14.37 -22.47
N ALA A 33 0.90 15.65 -22.65
CA ALA A 33 0.25 16.79 -22.02
C ALA A 33 0.01 16.56 -20.51
N ALA A 34 1.03 16.09 -19.79
CA ALA A 34 0.89 15.70 -18.39
C ALA A 34 0.61 16.91 -17.48
N HIS A 35 -0.34 16.72 -16.57
CA HIS A 35 -0.62 17.64 -15.48
C HIS A 35 -0.03 17.09 -14.20
N ILE A 36 0.81 17.88 -13.53
CA ILE A 36 1.47 17.51 -12.29
C ILE A 36 1.01 18.45 -11.20
N TYR A 37 0.39 17.88 -10.17
CA TYR A 37 -0.08 18.60 -8.99
C TYR A 37 0.68 18.12 -7.76
N GLN A 38 0.67 18.95 -6.73
CA GLN A 38 1.08 18.57 -5.38
C GLN A 38 0.00 19.01 -4.40
N LEU A 39 -0.51 18.07 -3.63
CA LEU A 39 -1.42 18.35 -2.51
C LEU A 39 -0.66 19.01 -1.36
N ASP A 40 -1.36 19.69 -0.47
CA ASP A 40 -0.75 20.38 0.67
C ASP A 40 -0.01 19.44 1.64
N ASN A 41 -0.39 18.16 1.73
CA ASN A 41 0.35 17.13 2.47
C ASN A 41 1.64 16.64 1.77
N GLY A 42 1.92 17.14 0.57
CA GLY A 42 3.14 16.85 -0.21
C GLY A 42 2.98 15.73 -1.23
N LEU A 43 1.84 15.02 -1.27
CA LEU A 43 1.56 13.99 -2.26
C LEU A 43 1.60 14.55 -3.67
N THR A 44 2.40 13.95 -4.54
CA THR A 44 2.47 14.37 -5.95
C THR A 44 1.52 13.56 -6.80
N VAL A 45 0.76 14.22 -7.67
CA VAL A 45 -0.25 13.57 -8.54
C VAL A 45 0.04 13.90 -9.99
N TYR A 46 0.24 12.87 -10.81
CA TYR A 46 0.48 12.95 -12.24
C TYR A 46 -0.75 12.46 -12.99
N LEU A 47 -1.32 13.32 -13.84
CA LEU A 47 -2.54 13.03 -14.59
C LEU A 47 -2.30 13.20 -16.10
N THR A 48 -2.71 12.20 -16.89
CA THR A 48 -2.74 12.28 -18.35
C THR A 48 -4.08 11.79 -18.87
N GLN A 49 -4.63 12.48 -19.88
CA GLN A 49 -5.91 12.11 -20.46
C GLN A 49 -5.72 11.25 -21.72
N ASN A 50 -6.43 10.12 -21.79
CA ASN A 50 -6.52 9.26 -22.96
C ASN A 50 -7.92 8.65 -23.08
N THR A 51 -8.74 9.18 -23.99
CA THR A 51 -10.14 8.79 -24.17
C THR A 51 -10.35 7.63 -25.17
N GLN A 52 -9.29 6.86 -25.49
CA GLN A 52 -9.39 5.75 -26.46
C GLN A 52 -10.22 4.58 -25.93
N GLU A 53 -10.13 4.30 -24.63
CA GLU A 53 -10.94 3.31 -23.93
C GLU A 53 -11.59 3.97 -22.70
N PRO A 54 -12.83 3.60 -22.32
CA PRO A 54 -13.52 4.17 -21.17
C PRO A 54 -13.00 3.59 -19.83
N ARG A 55 -11.68 3.68 -19.64
CA ARG A 55 -10.92 3.08 -18.54
C ARG A 55 -9.78 4.01 -18.14
N PHE A 56 -9.32 3.86 -16.90
CA PHE A 56 -8.10 4.50 -16.43
C PHE A 56 -7.16 3.45 -15.84
N TYR A 57 -5.87 3.69 -16.01
CA TYR A 57 -4.80 3.01 -15.31
C TYR A 57 -4.30 3.91 -14.18
N ALA A 58 -4.11 3.35 -13.00
CA ALA A 58 -3.57 4.06 -11.86
C ALA A 58 -2.40 3.32 -11.23
N GLU A 59 -1.39 4.06 -10.79
CA GLU A 59 -0.30 3.60 -9.95
C GLU A 59 -0.18 4.47 -8.70
N ILE A 60 0.14 3.84 -7.57
CA ILE A 60 0.59 4.53 -6.36
C ILE A 60 2.01 4.03 -6.08
N ALA A 61 2.98 4.93 -6.18
CA ALA A 61 4.39 4.64 -6.00
C ALA A 61 4.88 5.21 -4.68
N VAL A 62 5.60 4.38 -3.93
CA VAL A 62 6.34 4.75 -2.73
C VAL A 62 7.80 4.80 -3.09
N ARG A 63 8.48 5.91 -2.78
CA ARG A 63 9.93 6.05 -2.95
C ARG A 63 10.67 5.34 -1.82
N ALA A 64 10.33 4.08 -1.59
CA ALA A 64 11.05 3.17 -0.73
C ALA A 64 10.89 1.74 -1.25
N GLY A 65 12.00 1.02 -1.28
CA GLY A 65 12.05 -0.42 -1.55
C GLY A 65 13.12 -1.08 -0.69
N SER A 66 13.61 -2.25 -1.11
CA SER A 66 14.47 -3.12 -0.30
C SER A 66 15.82 -2.54 0.12
N LYS A 67 16.30 -1.44 -0.51
CA LYS A 67 17.50 -0.74 -0.03
C LYS A 67 17.32 -0.12 1.37
N HIS A 68 16.07 0.08 1.77
CA HIS A 68 15.70 0.71 3.05
C HIS A 68 15.34 -0.31 4.12
N ASP A 69 15.39 -1.61 3.80
CA ASP A 69 15.12 -2.65 4.79
C ASP A 69 16.09 -2.51 5.99
N PRO A 70 15.61 -2.72 7.23
CA PRO A 70 16.48 -2.86 8.38
C PRO A 70 17.48 -3.99 8.17
N GLN A 71 18.72 -3.81 8.65
CA GLN A 71 19.79 -4.78 8.41
C GLN A 71 19.53 -6.15 9.06
N ASP A 72 18.77 -6.17 10.14
CA ASP A 72 18.35 -7.34 10.92
C ASP A 72 16.95 -7.86 10.51
N ALA A 73 16.29 -7.25 9.53
CA ALA A 73 14.97 -7.64 9.06
C ALA A 73 14.78 -7.37 7.55
N THR A 74 15.60 -8.02 6.72
CA THR A 74 15.54 -7.86 5.27
C THR A 74 14.36 -8.60 4.62
N GLY A 75 13.84 -8.05 3.53
CA GLY A 75 12.61 -8.49 2.87
C GLY A 75 11.36 -7.77 3.37
N ILE A 76 11.47 -6.85 4.34
CA ILE A 76 10.34 -6.14 4.92
C ILE A 76 9.61 -5.28 3.89
N ALA A 77 10.31 -4.54 3.01
CA ALA A 77 9.64 -3.72 2.01
C ALA A 77 8.71 -4.55 1.10
N HIS A 78 9.19 -5.72 0.67
CA HIS A 78 8.41 -6.66 -0.14
C HIS A 78 7.31 -7.33 0.66
N TYR A 79 7.57 -7.68 1.91
CA TYR A 79 6.53 -8.30 2.73
C TYR A 79 5.41 -7.29 3.06
N LEU A 80 5.77 -6.05 3.36
CA LEU A 80 4.82 -4.95 3.57
C LEU A 80 3.96 -4.74 2.32
N GLU A 81 4.52 -4.83 1.11
CA GLU A 81 3.75 -4.81 -0.14
C GLU A 81 2.56 -5.78 -0.12
N HIS A 82 2.78 -7.01 0.32
CA HIS A 82 1.71 -8.01 0.45
C HIS A 82 0.73 -7.63 1.57
N MET A 83 1.23 -7.08 2.68
CA MET A 83 0.41 -6.70 3.83
C MET A 83 -0.57 -5.56 3.51
N LEU A 84 -0.23 -4.64 2.60
CA LEU A 84 -1.16 -3.60 2.14
C LEU A 84 -2.39 -4.15 1.40
N PHE A 85 -2.40 -5.42 0.97
CA PHE A 85 -3.61 -6.06 0.41
C PHE A 85 -4.51 -6.70 1.48
N LYS A 86 -4.11 -6.72 2.76
CA LYS A 86 -4.86 -7.40 3.83
C LYS A 86 -5.98 -6.56 4.44
N GLY A 87 -6.12 -5.33 3.96
CA GLY A 87 -7.24 -4.45 4.23
C GLY A 87 -6.93 -3.37 5.25
N SER A 88 -7.99 -2.75 5.76
CA SER A 88 -7.96 -1.65 6.74
C SER A 88 -8.83 -1.99 7.94
N GLN A 89 -9.05 -1.03 8.82
CA GLN A 89 -10.03 -1.14 9.90
C GLN A 89 -11.47 -1.31 9.37
N LYS A 90 -11.73 -0.92 8.12
CA LYS A 90 -13.07 -0.96 7.49
C LYS A 90 -13.20 -2.01 6.39
N ILE A 91 -12.08 -2.43 5.80
CA ILE A 91 -12.05 -3.39 4.69
C ILE A 91 -11.34 -4.66 5.15
N GLY A 92 -11.94 -5.84 4.92
CA GLY A 92 -11.28 -7.13 5.19
C GLY A 92 -11.48 -7.68 6.61
N THR A 93 -12.48 -7.19 7.34
CA THR A 93 -12.81 -7.65 8.69
C THR A 93 -14.32 -7.59 8.95
N LEU A 94 -14.82 -8.50 9.78
CA LEU A 94 -16.21 -8.55 10.24
C LEU A 94 -16.47 -7.64 11.44
N ASP A 95 -15.45 -7.44 12.29
CA ASP A 95 -15.52 -6.65 13.53
C ASP A 95 -14.09 -6.29 13.96
N TYR A 96 -13.62 -5.11 13.55
CA TYR A 96 -12.24 -4.69 13.80
C TYR A 96 -11.95 -4.51 15.29
N GLU A 97 -12.90 -3.99 16.08
CA GLU A 97 -12.68 -3.76 17.51
C GLU A 97 -12.38 -5.06 18.26
N LYS A 98 -13.05 -6.15 17.88
CA LYS A 98 -12.77 -7.48 18.44
C LYS A 98 -11.52 -8.13 17.84
N GLU A 99 -11.28 -7.91 16.56
CA GLU A 99 -10.08 -8.39 15.88
C GLU A 99 -8.80 -7.78 16.48
N GLN A 100 -8.82 -6.47 16.74
CA GLN A 100 -7.68 -5.70 17.22
C GLN A 100 -7.09 -6.26 18.51
N VAL A 101 -7.94 -6.72 19.45
CA VAL A 101 -7.49 -7.35 20.70
C VAL A 101 -6.54 -8.53 20.43
N HIS A 102 -6.82 -9.31 19.39
CA HIS A 102 -5.98 -10.42 18.97
C HIS A 102 -4.76 -9.96 18.18
N LEU A 103 -4.91 -8.96 17.32
CA LEU A 103 -3.80 -8.41 16.54
C LEU A 103 -2.71 -7.78 17.44
N ASP A 104 -3.10 -6.99 18.44
CA ASP A 104 -2.17 -6.39 19.41
C ASP A 104 -1.40 -7.48 20.17
N ARG A 105 -2.07 -8.59 20.49
CA ARG A 105 -1.43 -9.73 21.15
C ARG A 105 -0.50 -10.49 20.22
N ILE A 106 -0.88 -10.67 18.96
CA ILE A 106 -0.04 -11.30 17.92
C ILE A 106 1.24 -10.48 17.74
N GLU A 107 1.13 -9.15 17.63
CA GLU A 107 2.26 -8.24 17.53
C GLU A 107 3.22 -8.40 18.71
N ALA A 108 2.70 -8.30 19.95
CA ALA A 108 3.52 -8.46 21.15
C ALA A 108 4.22 -9.83 21.23
N LEU A 109 3.58 -10.91 20.75
CA LEU A 109 4.16 -12.25 20.70
C LEU A 109 5.22 -12.37 19.61
N TYR A 110 5.05 -11.73 18.45
CA TYR A 110 6.07 -11.69 17.40
C TYR A 110 7.34 -10.99 17.87
N GLU A 111 7.24 -9.88 18.60
CA GLU A 111 8.43 -9.20 19.12
C GLU A 111 9.12 -9.99 20.24
N GLN A 112 8.35 -10.67 21.11
CA GLN A 112 8.92 -11.62 22.07
C GLN A 112 9.65 -12.77 21.35
N HIS A 113 9.05 -13.32 20.29
CA HIS A 113 9.67 -14.36 19.48
C HIS A 113 10.90 -13.83 18.75
N PHE A 114 10.88 -12.60 18.25
CA PHE A 114 12.00 -11.96 17.57
C PHE A 114 13.23 -11.82 18.47
N ALA A 115 13.02 -11.39 19.73
CA ALA A 115 14.08 -11.15 20.71
C ALA A 115 14.60 -12.41 21.44
N GLU A 116 13.81 -13.49 21.51
CA GLU A 116 14.18 -14.72 22.21
C GLU A 116 15.17 -15.57 21.39
N THR A 117 16.15 -16.15 22.06
CA THR A 117 17.21 -16.97 21.44
C THR A 117 17.14 -18.45 21.81
N ASP A 118 16.49 -18.77 22.94
CA ASP A 118 16.30 -20.14 23.39
C ASP A 118 15.29 -20.90 22.51
N PRO A 119 15.67 -22.01 21.87
CA PRO A 119 14.80 -22.71 20.92
C PRO A 119 13.48 -23.23 21.52
N GLU A 120 13.48 -23.69 22.78
CA GLU A 120 12.30 -24.23 23.43
C GLU A 120 11.29 -23.12 23.75
N LYS A 121 11.78 -21.99 24.28
CA LYS A 121 10.95 -20.81 24.52
C LYS A 121 10.41 -20.21 23.22
N ARG A 122 11.24 -20.11 22.17
CA ARG A 122 10.79 -19.66 20.84
C ARG A 122 9.65 -20.51 20.31
N ALA A 123 9.79 -21.84 20.39
CA ALA A 123 8.73 -22.76 19.98
C ALA A 123 7.44 -22.58 20.81
N ALA A 124 7.57 -22.34 22.11
CA ALA A 124 6.43 -22.07 22.99
C ALA A 124 5.72 -20.73 22.67
N ILE A 125 6.48 -19.68 22.34
CA ILE A 125 5.91 -18.39 21.90
C ILE A 125 5.23 -18.57 20.54
N TYR A 126 5.85 -19.27 19.60
CA TYR A 126 5.25 -19.53 18.29
C TYR A 126 3.94 -20.34 18.38
N ALA A 127 3.85 -21.29 19.32
CA ALA A 127 2.60 -21.99 19.60
C ALA A 127 1.48 -21.04 20.09
N GLN A 128 1.83 -20.00 20.86
CA GLN A 128 0.87 -18.96 21.26
C GLN A 128 0.48 -18.07 20.08
N ILE A 129 1.41 -17.70 19.21
CA ILE A 129 1.12 -16.97 17.96
C ILE A 129 0.11 -17.75 17.13
N ASN A 130 0.30 -19.06 16.95
CA ASN A 130 -0.63 -19.92 16.21
C ASN A 130 -2.04 -19.90 16.82
N ALA A 131 -2.13 -20.05 18.14
CA ALA A 131 -3.42 -20.05 18.84
C ALA A 131 -4.12 -18.70 18.71
N GLU A 132 -3.39 -17.59 18.82
CA GLU A 132 -3.97 -16.25 18.71
C GLU A 132 -4.40 -15.93 17.26
N ASN A 133 -3.61 -16.35 16.26
CA ASN A 133 -4.00 -16.21 14.85
C ASN A 133 -5.29 -16.96 14.52
N GLN A 134 -5.54 -18.12 15.14
CA GLN A 134 -6.81 -18.84 14.97
C GLN A 134 -8.01 -18.05 15.50
N LEU A 135 -7.82 -17.31 16.60
CA LEU A 135 -8.87 -16.45 17.16
C LEU A 135 -9.10 -15.22 16.26
N ALA A 136 -8.03 -14.57 15.80
CA ALA A 136 -8.11 -13.43 14.88
C ALA A 136 -8.77 -13.81 13.54
N ALA A 137 -8.49 -15.01 13.02
CA ALA A 137 -9.05 -15.50 11.75
C ALA A 137 -10.58 -15.63 11.74
N ALA A 138 -11.23 -15.65 12.91
CA ALA A 138 -12.70 -15.64 12.99
C ALA A 138 -13.31 -14.29 12.53
N TYR A 139 -12.52 -13.21 12.53
CA TYR A 139 -12.95 -11.87 12.13
C TYR A 139 -12.44 -11.46 10.75
N ALA A 140 -11.26 -11.95 10.35
CA ALA A 140 -10.66 -11.60 9.08
C ALA A 140 -11.49 -12.11 7.89
N ILE A 141 -11.59 -11.30 6.83
CA ILE A 141 -12.19 -11.67 5.55
C ILE A 141 -11.06 -11.75 4.51
N PRO A 142 -10.52 -12.95 4.23
CA PRO A 142 -9.39 -13.09 3.33
C PRO A 142 -9.72 -12.62 1.91
N ASN A 143 -8.77 -11.90 1.30
CA ASN A 143 -8.81 -11.41 -0.08
C ASN A 143 -9.99 -10.47 -0.37
N GLU A 144 -10.49 -9.75 0.63
CA GLU A 144 -11.63 -8.85 0.45
C GLU A 144 -11.31 -7.68 -0.50
N LEU A 145 -10.09 -7.14 -0.41
CA LEU A 145 -9.64 -6.07 -1.31
C LEU A 145 -9.56 -6.56 -2.77
N ASP A 146 -9.03 -7.77 -2.99
CA ASP A 146 -9.01 -8.39 -4.33
C ASP A 146 -10.44 -8.57 -4.87
N ARG A 147 -11.36 -9.12 -4.07
CA ARG A 147 -12.75 -9.30 -4.47
C ARG A 147 -13.45 -7.98 -4.77
N LEU A 148 -13.16 -6.95 -4.01
CA LEU A 148 -13.70 -5.62 -4.21
C LEU A 148 -13.23 -5.05 -5.56
N TYR A 149 -11.95 -5.18 -5.88
CA TYR A 149 -11.41 -4.83 -7.20
C TYR A 149 -12.03 -5.67 -8.32
N THR A 150 -12.18 -6.98 -8.13
CA THR A 150 -12.90 -7.87 -9.06
C THR A 150 -14.34 -7.43 -9.32
N ALA A 151 -15.06 -7.02 -8.28
CA ALA A 151 -16.42 -6.50 -8.43
C ALA A 151 -16.47 -5.15 -9.17
N MET A 152 -15.37 -4.38 -9.15
CA MET A 152 -15.25 -3.13 -9.90
C MET A 152 -14.85 -3.32 -11.38
N GLY A 153 -14.41 -4.52 -11.79
CA GLY A 153 -14.00 -4.82 -13.17
C GLY A 153 -12.57 -4.38 -13.48
N GLU A 154 -11.69 -4.59 -12.51
CA GLU A 154 -10.24 -4.45 -12.60
C GLU A 154 -9.61 -5.22 -13.77
N ARG A 155 -8.46 -4.72 -14.22
CA ARG A 155 -7.50 -5.46 -15.02
C ARG A 155 -6.12 -5.19 -14.44
N GLY A 156 -5.31 -6.24 -14.30
CA GLY A 156 -3.92 -6.11 -13.88
C GLY A 156 -3.73 -5.53 -12.48
N LEU A 157 -4.64 -5.78 -11.53
CA LEU A 157 -4.40 -5.49 -10.11
C LEU A 157 -3.13 -6.23 -9.69
N ASN A 158 -2.11 -5.47 -9.30
CA ASN A 158 -0.82 -6.02 -8.94
C ASN A 158 -0.02 -5.03 -8.09
N ALA A 159 1.11 -5.48 -7.56
CA ALA A 159 2.14 -4.62 -7.02
C ALA A 159 3.52 -5.16 -7.36
N HIS A 160 4.54 -4.34 -7.12
CA HIS A 160 5.92 -4.79 -7.13
C HIS A 160 6.77 -3.96 -6.20
N THR A 161 7.77 -4.62 -5.61
CA THR A 161 8.85 -3.96 -4.87
C THR A 161 10.15 -4.15 -5.60
N TRP A 162 10.92 -3.08 -5.69
CA TRP A 162 12.28 -3.10 -6.18
C TRP A 162 13.23 -2.50 -5.16
N VAL A 163 14.43 -2.14 -5.62
CA VAL A 163 15.51 -1.69 -4.73
C VAL A 163 15.16 -0.35 -4.09
N GLU A 164 14.51 0.56 -4.82
CA GLU A 164 14.26 1.94 -4.35
C GLU A 164 12.79 2.33 -4.29
N GLU A 165 11.89 1.46 -4.76
CA GLU A 165 10.47 1.74 -4.89
C GLU A 165 9.60 0.53 -4.56
N THR A 166 8.35 0.81 -4.19
CA THR A 166 7.24 -0.14 -4.18
C THR A 166 6.07 0.52 -4.90
N VAL A 167 5.46 -0.17 -5.86
CA VAL A 167 4.41 0.38 -6.72
C VAL A 167 3.21 -0.55 -6.76
N TYR A 168 2.04 0.01 -6.53
CA TYR A 168 0.75 -0.68 -6.60
C TYR A 168 0.02 -0.19 -7.84
N LYS A 169 -0.57 -1.09 -8.62
CA LYS A 169 -1.13 -0.76 -9.93
C LYS A 169 -2.46 -1.45 -10.18
N VAL A 170 -3.34 -0.77 -10.91
CA VAL A 170 -4.62 -1.33 -11.35
C VAL A 170 -5.18 -0.55 -12.53
N GLU A 171 -5.92 -1.22 -13.41
CA GLU A 171 -6.72 -0.60 -14.45
C GLU A 171 -8.22 -0.82 -14.17
N LEU A 172 -9.05 0.22 -14.24
CA LEU A 172 -10.48 0.15 -13.93
C LEU A 172 -11.32 0.89 -14.97
N PRO A 173 -12.63 0.58 -15.10
CA PRO A 173 -13.57 1.42 -15.85
C PRO A 173 -13.59 2.86 -15.32
N ALA A 174 -13.71 3.86 -16.21
CA ALA A 174 -13.66 5.29 -15.87
C ALA A 174 -14.64 5.68 -14.75
N ASN A 175 -15.83 5.09 -14.74
CA ASN A 175 -16.86 5.34 -13.72
C ASN A 175 -16.56 4.71 -12.33
N ARG A 176 -15.37 4.12 -12.13
CA ARG A 176 -14.91 3.56 -10.85
C ARG A 176 -13.88 4.42 -10.14
N LEU A 177 -13.48 5.56 -10.70
CA LEU A 177 -12.42 6.41 -10.16
C LEU A 177 -12.68 6.84 -8.70
N ALA A 178 -13.92 7.22 -8.39
CA ALA A 178 -14.32 7.62 -7.03
C ALA A 178 -14.25 6.46 -6.02
N GLN A 179 -14.59 5.24 -6.44
CA GLN A 179 -14.49 4.05 -5.59
C GLN A 179 -13.03 3.64 -5.39
N TRP A 180 -12.23 3.70 -6.46
CA TRP A 180 -10.79 3.47 -6.39
C TRP A 180 -10.11 4.42 -5.38
N ALA A 181 -10.33 5.73 -5.50
CA ALA A 181 -9.73 6.71 -4.59
C ALA A 181 -10.07 6.44 -3.12
N LYS A 182 -11.29 6.03 -2.81
CA LYS A 182 -11.72 5.66 -1.44
C LYS A 182 -11.03 4.41 -0.92
N VAL A 183 -10.92 3.38 -1.76
CA VAL A 183 -10.25 2.12 -1.39
C VAL A 183 -8.76 2.37 -1.16
N GLU A 184 -8.14 3.19 -1.99
CA GLU A 184 -6.73 3.56 -1.83
C GLU A 184 -6.48 4.42 -0.60
N ALA A 185 -7.37 5.37 -0.30
CA ALA A 185 -7.30 6.16 0.95
C ALA A 185 -7.32 5.23 2.17
N GLU A 186 -8.24 4.26 2.22
CA GLU A 186 -8.28 3.26 3.29
C GLU A 186 -7.02 2.39 3.34
N ARG A 187 -6.54 1.93 2.17
CA ARG A 187 -5.36 1.05 2.08
C ARG A 187 -4.08 1.74 2.56
N PHE A 188 -3.89 3.01 2.22
CA PHE A 188 -2.64 3.71 2.49
C PHE A 188 -2.64 4.50 3.79
N HIS A 189 -3.79 4.94 4.30
CA HIS A 189 -3.86 5.74 5.53
C HIS A 189 -3.95 4.87 6.79
N GLU A 190 -4.79 3.84 6.80
CA GLU A 190 -5.03 2.99 7.98
C GLU A 190 -5.00 1.49 7.65
N PRO A 191 -3.91 0.95 7.07
CA PRO A 191 -3.80 -0.47 6.80
C PRO A 191 -3.77 -1.29 8.08
N VAL A 192 -4.27 -2.52 7.99
CA VAL A 192 -4.18 -3.50 9.07
C VAL A 192 -3.41 -4.72 8.57
N PHE A 193 -2.30 -5.03 9.23
CA PHE A 193 -1.42 -6.16 8.88
C PHE A 193 -1.98 -7.51 9.38
N ARG A 194 -3.29 -7.73 9.20
CA ARG A 194 -3.94 -9.00 9.54
C ARG A 194 -3.48 -10.12 8.62
N LEU A 195 -3.67 -11.37 9.06
CA LEU A 195 -3.23 -12.57 8.33
C LEU A 195 -1.71 -12.61 8.09
N PHE A 196 -0.93 -11.84 8.86
CA PHE A 196 0.53 -11.76 8.77
C PHE A 196 1.17 -13.14 8.64
N GLN A 197 0.87 -14.04 9.58
CA GLN A 197 1.43 -15.38 9.58
C GLN A 197 1.16 -16.16 8.29
N THR A 198 -0.08 -16.13 7.78
CA THR A 198 -0.42 -16.84 6.54
C THR A 198 0.32 -16.25 5.35
N GLU A 199 0.46 -14.92 5.31
CA GLU A 199 1.17 -14.25 4.24
C GLU A 199 2.68 -14.48 4.28
N LEU A 200 3.25 -14.69 5.48
CA LEU A 200 4.65 -15.05 5.63
C LEU A 200 4.99 -16.33 4.84
N GLU A 201 4.10 -17.32 4.88
CA GLU A 201 4.28 -18.59 4.16
C GLU A 201 4.27 -18.38 2.64
N THR A 202 3.42 -17.47 2.14
CA THR A 202 3.42 -17.07 0.71
C THR A 202 4.75 -16.44 0.32
N VAL A 203 5.23 -15.46 1.09
CA VAL A 203 6.52 -14.78 0.85
C VAL A 203 7.69 -15.77 0.95
N TYR A 204 7.61 -16.71 1.89
CA TYR A 204 8.61 -17.77 2.03
C TYR A 204 8.64 -18.71 0.81
N GLU A 205 7.49 -19.05 0.26
CA GLU A 205 7.41 -19.86 -0.95
C GLU A 205 7.97 -19.12 -2.17
N GLU A 206 7.71 -17.82 -2.30
CA GLU A 206 8.34 -16.99 -3.33
C GLU A 206 9.86 -16.94 -3.18
N LYS A 207 10.35 -16.86 -1.94
CA LYS A 207 11.79 -16.96 -1.67
C LYS A 207 12.33 -18.30 -2.13
N ASN A 208 11.67 -19.42 -1.83
CA ASN A 208 12.12 -20.75 -2.25
C ASN A 208 12.16 -20.85 -3.79
N ARG A 209 11.09 -20.44 -4.47
CA ARG A 209 11.03 -20.40 -5.94
C ARG A 209 12.15 -19.53 -6.55
N SER A 210 12.56 -18.47 -5.85
CA SER A 210 13.67 -17.62 -6.29
C SER A 210 15.04 -18.31 -6.22
N LEU A 211 15.22 -19.26 -5.28
CA LEU A 211 16.46 -20.03 -5.12
C LEU A 211 16.61 -21.09 -6.21
N ASP A 212 15.51 -21.58 -6.77
CA ASP A 212 15.51 -22.52 -7.91
C ASP A 212 15.53 -21.81 -9.27
N ASN A 213 15.42 -20.48 -9.30
CA ASN A 213 15.44 -19.71 -10.53
C ASN A 213 16.89 -19.36 -10.93
N LYS A 214 17.40 -20.00 -11.99
CA LYS A 214 18.75 -19.79 -12.53
C LYS A 214 19.12 -18.31 -12.69
N SER A 215 18.24 -17.50 -13.28
CA SER A 215 18.53 -16.07 -13.54
C SER A 215 18.67 -15.28 -12.24
N ARG A 216 17.81 -15.55 -11.24
CA ARG A 216 17.88 -14.90 -9.92
C ARG A 216 19.12 -15.34 -9.13
N VAL A 217 19.49 -16.61 -9.20
CA VAL A 217 20.71 -17.14 -8.56
C VAL A 217 21.97 -16.48 -9.15
N ILE A 218 22.06 -16.40 -10.48
CA ILE A 218 23.19 -15.73 -11.14
C ILE A 218 23.23 -14.24 -10.76
N HIS A 219 22.09 -13.55 -10.82
CA HIS A 219 22.00 -12.14 -10.47
C HIS A 219 22.46 -11.88 -9.02
N LYS A 220 21.99 -12.69 -8.06
CA LYS A 220 22.41 -12.61 -6.66
C LYS A 220 23.93 -12.80 -6.51
N ALA A 221 24.49 -13.85 -7.10
CA ALA A 221 25.92 -14.12 -7.02
C ALA A 221 26.77 -12.98 -7.61
N VAL A 222 26.30 -12.37 -8.70
CA VAL A 222 26.94 -11.21 -9.32
C VAL A 222 26.83 -9.98 -8.41
N GLN A 223 25.64 -9.68 -7.86
CA GLN A 223 25.43 -8.55 -6.94
C GLN A 223 26.32 -8.65 -5.70
N GLU A 224 26.47 -9.84 -5.11
CA GLU A 224 27.37 -10.08 -3.97
C GLU A 224 28.85 -9.83 -4.30
N GLN A 225 29.25 -9.89 -5.58
CA GLN A 225 30.60 -9.51 -6.01
C GLN A 225 30.78 -8.01 -6.18
N PHE A 226 29.79 -7.31 -6.73
CA PHE A 226 29.86 -5.86 -6.94
C PHE A 226 29.66 -5.07 -5.64
N TYR A 227 28.69 -5.46 -4.82
CA TYR A 227 28.27 -4.72 -3.64
C TYR A 227 28.72 -5.44 -2.36
N LYS A 228 29.86 -4.99 -1.80
CA LYS A 228 30.39 -5.52 -0.53
C LYS A 228 29.79 -4.82 0.69
N ILE A 229 29.54 -3.52 0.57
CA ILE A 229 29.04 -2.65 1.64
C ILE A 229 27.69 -2.02 1.25
N HIS A 230 27.54 -1.63 -0.02
CA HIS A 230 26.36 -0.90 -0.51
C HIS A 230 25.05 -1.70 -0.30
N PRO A 231 23.93 -1.05 0.09
CA PRO A 231 22.64 -1.72 0.34
C PRO A 231 22.12 -2.62 -0.79
N TYR A 232 22.57 -2.37 -2.03
CA TYR A 232 22.20 -3.14 -3.24
C TYR A 232 22.69 -4.60 -3.21
N ARG A 233 23.47 -4.99 -2.19
CA ARG A 233 23.80 -6.38 -1.90
C ARG A 233 22.60 -7.19 -1.39
N ILE A 234 21.59 -6.52 -0.83
CA ILE A 234 20.40 -7.16 -0.27
C ILE A 234 19.42 -7.39 -1.40
N THR A 235 18.98 -8.64 -1.56
CA THR A 235 17.92 -8.96 -2.53
C THR A 235 16.57 -8.53 -1.98
N THR A 236 15.66 -8.07 -2.85
CA THR A 236 14.31 -7.66 -2.46
C THR A 236 13.53 -8.67 -1.61
N LEU A 237 13.71 -9.97 -1.87
CA LEU A 237 13.05 -11.04 -1.09
C LEU A 237 13.68 -11.31 0.28
N GLY A 238 14.67 -10.51 0.72
CA GLY A 238 15.36 -10.71 1.99
C GLY A 238 16.17 -12.01 2.08
N THR A 239 16.55 -12.38 3.30
CA THR A 239 17.21 -13.65 3.62
C THR A 239 16.20 -14.65 4.21
N VAL A 240 16.49 -15.95 4.03
CA VAL A 240 15.70 -17.03 4.65
C VAL A 240 15.70 -16.91 6.18
N GLU A 241 16.80 -16.42 6.75
CA GLU A 241 16.95 -16.22 8.20
C GLU A 241 15.99 -15.14 8.72
N HIS A 242 15.96 -13.97 8.09
CA HIS A 242 15.06 -12.88 8.51
C HIS A 242 13.59 -13.23 8.28
N LEU A 243 13.25 -13.90 7.17
CA LEU A 243 11.87 -14.37 6.94
C LEU A 243 11.41 -15.42 7.96
N LYS A 244 12.33 -16.20 8.55
CA LYS A 244 12.00 -17.16 9.62
C LYS A 244 11.90 -16.51 11.00
N ASN A 245 12.35 -15.27 11.15
CA ASN A 245 12.28 -14.50 12.37
C ASN A 245 11.78 -13.06 12.07
N PRO A 246 10.54 -12.90 11.59
CA PRO A 246 10.01 -11.60 11.24
C PRO A 246 9.70 -10.77 12.49
N SER A 247 9.66 -9.44 12.32
CA SER A 247 9.19 -8.47 13.31
C SER A 247 8.08 -7.62 12.68
N LEU A 248 6.94 -7.54 13.37
CA LEU A 248 5.83 -6.68 13.00
C LEU A 248 6.16 -5.22 13.34
N GLU A 249 6.86 -4.99 14.46
CA GLU A 249 7.32 -3.65 14.85
C GLU A 249 8.19 -3.04 13.75
N ARG A 250 9.18 -3.78 13.23
CA ARG A 250 10.00 -3.29 12.10
C ARG A 250 9.21 -3.03 10.83
N MET A 251 8.12 -3.75 10.61
CA MET A 251 7.25 -3.52 9.47
C MET A 251 6.43 -2.24 9.65
N TYR A 252 5.85 -2.00 10.84
CA TYR A 252 5.16 -0.75 11.16
C TYR A 252 6.12 0.44 11.11
N GLU A 253 7.33 0.32 11.64
CA GLU A 253 8.37 1.35 11.54
C GLU A 253 8.69 1.70 10.07
N PHE A 254 8.83 0.68 9.21
CA PHE A 254 9.06 0.90 7.78
C PHE A 254 7.89 1.63 7.13
N TYR A 255 6.66 1.18 7.41
CA TYR A 255 5.45 1.83 6.92
C TYR A 255 5.38 3.30 7.36
N HIS A 256 5.46 3.59 8.65
CA HIS A 256 5.39 4.96 9.18
C HIS A 256 6.55 5.87 8.72
N THR A 257 7.71 5.30 8.40
CA THR A 257 8.86 6.08 7.91
C THR A 257 8.73 6.44 6.44
N TYR A 258 8.21 5.53 5.61
CA TYR A 258 8.33 5.64 4.15
C TYR A 258 7.00 5.79 3.40
N TYR A 259 5.90 5.26 3.94
CA TYR A 259 4.56 5.40 3.39
C TYR A 259 3.92 6.66 3.97
N VAL A 260 4.48 7.79 3.56
CA VAL A 260 4.01 9.14 3.90
C VAL A 260 3.80 9.93 2.62
N PRO A 261 2.81 10.85 2.57
CA PRO A 261 2.36 11.47 1.32
C PRO A 261 3.50 12.15 0.54
N ASN A 262 4.38 12.87 1.23
CA ASN A 262 5.52 13.58 0.62
C ASN A 262 6.65 12.66 0.09
N ASN A 263 6.58 11.35 0.35
CA ASN A 263 7.49 10.34 -0.18
C ASN A 263 6.81 9.46 -1.25
N MET A 264 5.64 9.88 -1.72
CA MET A 264 4.78 9.12 -2.60
C MET A 264 4.30 9.92 -3.80
N ALA A 265 3.88 9.19 -4.83
CA ALA A 265 3.24 9.75 -6.01
C ALA A 265 2.10 8.88 -6.51
N ILE A 266 1.06 9.53 -7.01
CA ILE A 266 -0.05 8.90 -7.73
C ILE A 266 0.10 9.21 -9.22
N PHE A 267 -0.04 8.21 -10.06
CA PHE A 267 -0.06 8.34 -11.52
C PHE A 267 -1.40 7.84 -12.03
N ILE A 268 -2.14 8.64 -12.80
CA ILE A 268 -3.42 8.23 -13.41
C ILE A 268 -3.42 8.61 -14.88
N SER A 269 -3.70 7.64 -15.73
CA SER A 269 -3.82 7.83 -17.17
C SER A 269 -5.05 7.15 -17.73
N GLY A 270 -5.89 7.87 -18.49
CA GLY A 270 -7.01 7.26 -19.19
C GLY A 270 -8.18 8.21 -19.44
N ASP A 271 -9.38 7.65 -19.58
CA ASP A 271 -10.61 8.41 -19.81
C ASP A 271 -11.08 9.06 -18.49
N ILE A 272 -10.39 10.14 -18.14
CA ILE A 272 -10.60 10.93 -16.93
C ILE A 272 -10.77 12.40 -17.28
N ASP A 273 -11.54 13.13 -16.48
CA ASP A 273 -11.48 14.59 -16.45
C ASP A 273 -10.40 15.03 -15.45
N ILE A 274 -9.44 15.84 -15.88
CA ILE A 274 -8.28 16.19 -15.06
C ILE A 274 -8.69 16.99 -13.82
N ASP A 275 -9.59 17.96 -13.98
CA ASP A 275 -10.00 18.87 -12.91
C ASP A 275 -10.88 18.14 -11.88
N GLU A 276 -11.81 17.31 -12.33
CA GLU A 276 -12.61 16.45 -11.44
C GLU A 276 -11.74 15.41 -10.72
N THR A 277 -10.74 14.86 -11.42
CA THR A 277 -9.84 13.85 -10.85
C THR A 277 -9.00 14.44 -9.73
N ILE A 278 -8.32 15.57 -9.95
CA ILE A 278 -7.48 16.15 -8.89
C ILE A 278 -8.32 16.58 -7.67
N GLN A 279 -9.52 17.12 -7.87
CA GLN A 279 -10.43 17.47 -6.76
C GLN A 279 -10.88 16.24 -5.97
N LEU A 280 -11.12 15.12 -6.65
CA LEU A 280 -11.43 13.84 -6.00
C LEU A 280 -10.23 13.35 -5.17
N ILE A 281 -9.03 13.37 -5.75
CA ILE A 281 -7.82 12.89 -5.08
C ILE A 281 -7.50 13.76 -3.86
N ASP A 282 -7.58 15.08 -4.00
CA ASP A 282 -7.46 16.03 -2.89
C ASP A 282 -8.44 15.68 -1.76
N ARG A 283 -9.74 15.58 -2.07
CA ARG A 283 -10.78 15.27 -1.08
C ARG A 283 -10.53 13.98 -0.30
N GLU A 284 -10.10 12.92 -0.99
CA GLU A 284 -9.97 11.59 -0.38
C GLU A 284 -8.58 11.36 0.25
N LEU A 285 -7.54 12.14 -0.07
CA LEU A 285 -6.16 11.84 0.34
C LEU A 285 -5.40 13.03 0.97
N SER A 286 -5.91 14.26 0.94
CA SER A 286 -5.22 15.42 1.54
C SER A 286 -5.14 15.35 3.07
N HIS A 287 -6.06 14.63 3.70
CA HIS A 287 -6.14 14.45 5.15
C HIS A 287 -5.18 13.40 5.71
N TRP A 288 -4.46 12.69 4.85
CA TRP A 288 -3.42 11.75 5.25
C TRP A 288 -2.15 12.52 5.63
N GLU A 289 -1.61 12.22 6.82
CA GLU A 289 -0.36 12.78 7.36
C GLU A 289 0.87 11.89 7.12
#